data_AF-E6TMU4-F1
#
_entry.id   AF-E6TMU4-F1
#
_cell.length_a   1.000
_cell.length_b   1.000
_cell.length_c   1.000
_cell.angle_alpha   90.00
_cell.angle_beta   90.00
_cell.angle_gamma   90.00
#
_symmetry.space_group_name_H-M   'P 1'
#
loop_
_entity.id
_entity.type
_entity.pdbx_description
1 polymer ?
#
loop_
_entity_poly.entity_id
_entity_poly.type
_entity_poly.pdbx_seq_one_letter_code
_entity_poly.pdbx_strand_id
1 'polypeptide(L)'
;MLCFVNTWETEQAARIGAEVQRLRKGLKRSAQWLSERTEELGLKMTRQAITDLENGRRRYVTTAELVILAVALDTAPVALVYPGPYRDRIDLVPGVERPKLVAAEWFSGNVDWRLEGSAGLSDEELEASNRSEENTHQLYLERQLFDLLRNARLVRERGEFEKDRELIEYYDKRIREIQKELGVEE
;
A
#
# COMPACT_ATOMS: atom_id res chain seq x y z
N MET A 1 -5.48 38.73 -3.10
CA MET A 1 -5.41 37.51 -2.28
C MET A 1 -5.87 36.36 -3.17
N LEU A 2 -4.94 35.74 -3.90
CA LEU A 2 -5.24 34.58 -4.74
C LEU A 2 -5.35 33.38 -3.81
N CYS A 3 -6.57 32.95 -3.49
CA CYS A 3 -6.80 31.61 -2.96
C CYS A 3 -6.36 30.63 -4.04
N PHE A 4 -5.17 30.04 -3.90
CA PHE A 4 -4.89 28.79 -4.60
C PHE A 4 -5.90 27.79 -4.06
N VAL A 5 -6.92 27.46 -4.87
CA VAL A 5 -7.70 26.25 -4.65
C VAL A 5 -6.67 25.14 -4.79
N ASN A 6 -6.27 24.53 -3.67
CA ASN A 6 -5.43 23.35 -3.72
C ASN A 6 -6.20 22.30 -4.53
N THR A 7 -5.55 21.78 -5.55
CA THR A 7 -6.12 20.72 -6.37
C THR A 7 -5.87 19.38 -5.67
N TRP A 8 -6.72 18.39 -5.93
CA TRP A 8 -6.64 17.07 -5.30
C TRP A 8 -5.22 16.45 -5.41
N GLU A 9 -4.55 16.63 -6.55
CA GLU A 9 -3.17 16.17 -6.75
C GLU A 9 -2.13 16.92 -5.91
N THR A 10 -2.33 18.21 -5.64
CA THR A 10 -1.44 18.97 -4.74
C THR A 10 -1.64 18.57 -3.27
N GLU A 11 -2.87 18.24 -2.88
CA GLU A 11 -3.18 17.75 -1.53
C GLU A 11 -2.60 16.37 -1.27
N GLN A 12 -2.62 15.49 -2.27
CA GLN A 12 -1.91 14.20 -2.27
C GLN A 12 -0.43 14.38 -1.93
N ALA A 13 0.28 15.23 -2.68
CA ALA A 13 1.72 15.47 -2.46
C ALA A 13 2.00 16.12 -1.09
N ALA A 14 1.18 17.09 -0.68
CA ALA A 14 1.31 17.76 0.61
C ALA A 14 1.12 16.78 1.78
N ARG A 15 0.16 15.85 1.67
CA ARG A 15 -0.07 14.80 2.68
C ARG A 15 1.10 13.84 2.79
N ILE A 16 1.64 13.37 1.66
CA ILE A 16 2.86 12.54 1.64
C ILE A 16 4.02 13.30 2.30
N GLY A 17 4.22 14.57 1.94
CA GLY A 17 5.28 15.40 2.52
C GLY A 17 5.15 15.63 4.02
N ALA A 18 3.93 15.84 4.51
CA ALA A 18 3.67 15.95 5.95
C ALA A 18 4.02 14.65 6.70
N GLU A 19 3.69 13.48 6.13
CA GLU A 19 4.02 12.19 6.74
C GLU A 19 5.51 11.90 6.71
N VAL A 20 6.18 12.18 5.58
CA VAL A 20 7.64 12.13 5.46
C VAL A 20 8.30 12.97 6.56
N GLN A 21 7.81 14.20 6.77
CA GLN A 21 8.32 15.06 7.83
C GLN A 21 8.09 14.45 9.22
N ARG A 22 6.90 13.92 9.49
CA ARG A 22 6.52 13.32 10.78
C ARG A 22 7.44 12.15 11.12
N LEU A 23 7.62 11.21 10.20
CA LEU A 23 8.48 10.04 10.37
C LEU A 23 9.95 10.45 10.55
N ARG A 24 10.48 11.33 9.67
CA ARG A 24 11.86 11.81 9.78
C ARG A 24 12.14 12.51 11.10
N LYS A 25 11.23 13.39 11.55
CA LYS A 25 11.35 14.06 12.86
C LYS A 25 11.23 13.07 14.01
N GLY A 26 10.40 12.02 13.89
CA GLY A 26 10.32 10.92 14.85
C GLY A 26 11.65 10.18 15.04
N LEU A 27 12.41 10.00 13.95
CA LEU A 27 13.79 9.48 13.97
C LEU A 27 14.84 10.50 14.47
N LYS A 28 14.42 11.73 14.81
CA LYS A 28 15.30 12.86 15.18
C LYS A 28 16.34 13.19 14.11
N ARG A 29 16.01 12.99 12.83
CA ARG A 29 16.91 13.23 11.69
C ARG A 29 16.63 14.57 11.01
N SER A 30 17.65 15.17 10.41
CA SER A 30 17.53 16.42 9.65
C SER A 30 17.07 16.17 8.21
N ALA A 31 16.58 17.19 7.52
CA ALA A 31 16.30 17.09 6.08
C ALA A 31 17.56 16.79 5.25
N GLN A 32 18.74 17.20 5.75
CA GLN A 32 20.03 16.87 5.15
C GLN A 32 20.30 15.36 5.24
N TRP A 33 20.06 14.75 6.40
CA TRP A 33 20.20 13.31 6.56
C TRP A 33 19.32 12.52 5.58
N LEU A 34 18.07 12.95 5.37
CA LEU A 34 17.19 12.27 4.42
C LEU A 34 17.69 12.45 2.97
N SER A 35 18.27 13.60 2.65
CA SER A 35 18.90 13.84 1.35
C SER A 35 20.03 12.84 1.08
N GLU A 36 20.95 12.71 2.03
CA GLU A 36 22.06 11.75 1.99
C GLU A 36 21.55 10.31 1.91
N ARG A 37 20.54 9.97 2.73
CA ARG A 37 19.97 8.62 2.75
C ARG A 37 19.34 8.23 1.41
N THR A 38 18.62 9.15 0.77
CA THR A 38 18.02 8.89 -0.55
C THR A 38 19.11 8.72 -1.63
N GLU A 39 20.22 9.46 -1.53
CA GLU A 39 21.39 9.31 -2.40
C GLU A 39 22.08 7.95 -2.22
N GLU A 40 22.27 7.49 -0.98
CA GLU A 40 22.79 6.15 -0.67
C GLU A 40 21.91 5.02 -1.24
N LEU A 41 20.59 5.25 -1.32
CA LEU A 41 19.62 4.30 -1.88
C LEU A 41 19.51 4.38 -3.41
N GLY A 42 20.30 5.24 -4.07
CA GLY A 42 20.38 5.34 -5.53
C GLY A 42 19.43 6.36 -6.18
N LEU A 43 18.72 7.18 -5.39
CA LEU A 43 17.88 8.26 -5.91
C LEU A 43 18.08 9.54 -5.10
N LYS A 44 18.99 10.41 -5.55
CA LYS A 44 19.29 11.67 -4.87
C LYS A 44 18.09 12.62 -4.86
N MET A 45 17.52 12.84 -3.68
CA MET A 45 16.64 13.98 -3.42
C MET A 45 17.43 15.07 -2.70
N THR A 46 17.47 16.29 -3.25
CA THR A 46 18.20 17.39 -2.57
C THR A 46 17.52 17.76 -1.25
N ARG A 47 18.28 18.29 -0.28
CA ARG A 47 17.73 18.85 0.96
C ARG A 47 16.62 19.87 0.69
N GLN A 48 16.77 20.68 -0.35
CA GLN A 48 15.76 21.66 -0.76
C GLN A 48 14.49 20.97 -1.25
N ALA A 49 14.60 19.96 -2.13
CA ALA A 49 13.45 19.20 -2.62
C ALA A 49 12.70 18.48 -1.49
N ILE A 50 13.41 17.95 -0.49
CA ILE A 50 12.80 17.40 0.73
C ILE A 50 12.07 18.50 1.50
N THR A 51 12.72 19.64 1.74
CA THR A 51 12.10 20.75 2.48
C THR A 51 10.88 21.31 1.74
N ASP A 52 10.90 21.35 0.41
CA ASP A 52 9.77 21.79 -0.40
C ASP A 52 8.62 20.77 -0.37
N LEU A 53 8.93 19.48 -0.40
CA LEU A 53 7.94 18.42 -0.23
C LEU A 53 7.23 18.55 1.12
N GLU A 54 8.01 18.61 2.20
CA GLU A 54 7.49 18.63 3.57
C GLU A 54 6.66 19.87 3.92
N ASN A 55 6.90 20.99 3.22
CA ASN A 55 6.15 22.22 3.41
C ASN A 55 5.01 22.38 2.39
N GLY A 56 4.68 21.32 1.62
CA GLY A 56 3.61 21.36 0.61
C GLY A 56 3.88 22.28 -0.57
N ARG A 57 5.13 22.66 -0.83
CA ARG A 57 5.51 23.49 -1.99
C ARG A 57 5.67 22.68 -3.27
N ARG A 58 5.81 21.35 -3.16
CA ARG A 58 5.79 20.44 -4.31
C ARG A 58 4.38 20.00 -4.64
N ARG A 59 4.08 19.92 -5.93
CA ARG A 59 2.77 19.48 -6.45
C ARG A 59 2.65 17.98 -6.67
N TYR A 60 3.76 17.25 -6.66
CA TYR A 60 3.79 15.82 -6.92
C TYR A 60 4.97 15.14 -6.22
N VAL A 61 4.82 13.84 -5.98
CA VAL A 61 5.86 12.89 -5.59
C VAL A 61 5.84 11.79 -6.65
N THR A 62 6.98 11.51 -7.26
CA THR A 62 7.07 10.41 -8.24
C THR A 62 6.96 9.06 -7.55
N THR A 63 6.59 8.01 -8.29
CA THR A 63 6.55 6.64 -7.76
C THR A 63 7.92 6.17 -7.26
N ALA A 64 9.01 6.55 -7.92
CA ALA A 64 10.37 6.26 -7.50
C ALA A 64 10.73 6.97 -6.18
N GLU A 65 10.40 8.27 -6.06
CA GLU A 65 10.58 9.01 -4.80
C GLU A 65 9.77 8.39 -3.66
N LEU A 66 8.52 8.01 -3.92
CA LEU A 66 7.66 7.40 -2.91
C LEU A 66 8.27 6.11 -2.34
N VAL A 67 8.76 5.22 -3.20
CA VAL A 67 9.38 3.95 -2.76
C VAL A 67 10.69 4.22 -2.02
N ILE A 68 11.56 5.09 -2.54
CA ILE A 68 12.84 5.40 -1.90
C ILE A 68 12.64 6.07 -0.54
N LEU A 69 11.68 6.99 -0.42
CA LEU A 69 11.33 7.62 0.85
C LEU A 69 10.79 6.60 1.85
N ALA A 70 9.97 5.64 1.40
CA ALA A 70 9.45 4.58 2.26
C ALA A 70 10.59 3.71 2.83
N VAL A 71 11.54 3.30 1.98
CA VAL A 71 12.74 2.57 2.39
C VAL A 71 13.62 3.41 3.32
N ALA A 72 13.83 4.69 3.01
CA ALA A 72 14.65 5.58 3.84
C ALA A 72 14.08 5.81 5.24
N LEU A 73 12.75 5.67 5.40
CA LEU A 73 12.02 5.94 6.63
C LEU A 73 11.48 4.66 7.31
N ASP A 74 11.95 3.48 6.88
CA ASP A 74 11.56 2.17 7.42
C ASP A 74 10.02 1.97 7.48
N THR A 75 9.32 2.36 6.42
CA THR A 75 7.86 2.26 6.31
C THR A 75 7.41 1.68 4.97
N ALA A 76 6.12 1.39 4.82
CA ALA A 76 5.53 0.98 3.56
C ALA A 76 5.13 2.21 2.70
N PRO A 77 5.26 2.16 1.36
CA PRO A 77 4.82 3.25 0.48
C PRO A 77 3.37 3.67 0.71
N VAL A 78 2.46 2.70 0.90
CA VAL A 78 1.04 2.97 1.14
C VAL A 78 0.78 3.77 2.43
N ALA A 79 1.64 3.60 3.45
CA ALA A 79 1.54 4.33 4.71
C ALA A 79 1.99 5.80 4.59
N LEU A 80 2.80 6.14 3.57
CA LEU A 80 3.10 7.53 3.22
C LEU A 80 1.96 8.20 2.46
N VAL A 81 1.27 7.45 1.58
CA VAL A 81 0.13 7.98 0.79
C VAL A 81 -1.11 8.17 1.66
N TYR A 82 -1.41 7.19 2.51
CA TYR A 82 -2.58 7.16 3.39
C TYR A 82 -2.16 7.06 4.87
N PRO A 83 -1.55 8.11 5.44
CA PRO A 83 -1.14 8.10 6.84
C PRO A 83 -2.36 8.10 7.77
N GLY A 84 -2.25 7.35 8.87
CA GLY A 84 -3.29 7.28 9.89
C GLY A 84 -3.59 8.64 10.54
N PRO A 85 -4.70 8.78 11.30
CA PRO A 85 -5.66 7.73 11.68
C PRO A 85 -6.48 7.18 10.50
N TYR A 86 -6.67 5.86 10.44
CA TYR A 86 -7.31 5.19 9.29
C TYR A 86 -8.85 5.27 9.25
N ARG A 87 -9.47 5.72 10.35
CA ARG A 87 -10.91 5.99 10.41
C ARG A 87 -11.30 7.32 9.76
N ASP A 88 -10.33 8.22 9.58
CA ASP A 88 -10.56 9.50 8.92
C ASP A 88 -10.93 9.26 7.46
N ARG A 89 -11.69 10.19 6.90
CA ARG A 89 -12.08 10.18 5.48
C ARG A 89 -11.08 10.93 4.63
N ILE A 90 -11.03 10.56 3.36
CA ILE A 90 -10.18 11.14 2.34
C ILE A 90 -10.90 11.09 1.00
N ASP A 91 -10.68 12.09 0.16
CA ASP A 91 -11.01 12.02 -1.26
C ASP A 91 -10.10 10.99 -1.93
N LEU A 92 -10.65 9.79 -2.16
CA LEU A 92 -9.97 8.70 -2.85
C LEU A 92 -9.62 9.11 -4.29
N VAL A 93 -10.59 9.74 -4.94
CA VAL A 93 -10.49 10.48 -6.19
C VAL A 93 -11.36 11.74 -6.02
N PRO A 94 -11.25 12.77 -6.88
CA PRO A 94 -12.02 14.00 -6.72
C PRO A 94 -13.53 13.75 -6.52
N GLY A 95 -14.07 14.21 -5.39
CA GLY A 95 -15.49 14.09 -5.05
C GLY A 95 -15.94 12.71 -4.53
N VAL A 96 -15.03 11.74 -4.36
CA VAL A 96 -15.35 10.42 -3.82
C VAL A 96 -14.63 10.21 -2.49
N GLU A 97 -15.35 10.44 -1.40
CA GLU A 97 -14.82 10.21 -0.07
C GLU A 97 -14.89 8.74 0.35
N ARG A 98 -13.81 8.22 0.93
CA ARG A 98 -13.73 6.91 1.59
C ARG A 98 -12.93 6.99 2.89
N PRO A 99 -13.08 6.06 3.83
CA PRO A 99 -12.12 5.92 4.92
C PRO A 99 -10.71 5.69 4.37
N LYS A 100 -9.68 6.25 5.01
CA LYS A 100 -8.29 6.03 4.60
C LYS A 100 -7.89 4.56 4.60
N LEU A 101 -8.49 3.74 5.48
CA LEU A 101 -8.28 2.29 5.46
C LEU A 101 -8.64 1.69 4.09
N VAL A 102 -9.85 1.97 3.59
CA VAL A 102 -10.32 1.50 2.28
C VAL A 102 -9.40 1.97 1.17
N ALA A 103 -8.96 3.22 1.22
CA ALA A 103 -8.04 3.77 0.25
C ALA A 103 -6.69 3.03 0.24
N ALA A 104 -6.14 2.73 1.43
CA ALA A 104 -4.92 1.96 1.57
C ALA A 104 -5.08 0.50 1.10
N GLU A 105 -6.19 -0.15 1.43
CA GLU A 105 -6.49 -1.52 1.03
C GLU A 105 -6.71 -1.63 -0.48
N TRP A 106 -7.44 -0.69 -1.08
CA TRP A 106 -7.63 -0.65 -2.53
C TRP A 106 -6.33 -0.34 -3.27
N PHE A 107 -5.54 0.64 -2.81
CA PHE A 107 -4.22 0.91 -3.38
C PHE A 107 -3.30 -0.31 -3.30
N SER A 108 -3.48 -1.11 -2.24
CA SER A 108 -2.78 -2.37 -2.08
C SER A 108 -3.40 -3.51 -2.88
N GLY A 109 -4.55 -3.35 -3.55
CA GLY A 109 -5.20 -4.42 -4.30
C GLY A 109 -5.84 -5.51 -3.42
N ASN A 110 -6.23 -5.17 -2.19
CA ASN A 110 -6.88 -6.10 -1.25
C ASN A 110 -8.41 -6.05 -1.33
N VAL A 111 -8.98 -4.93 -1.77
CA VAL A 111 -10.43 -4.71 -1.86
C VAL A 111 -10.75 -3.87 -3.10
N ASP A 112 -12.01 -3.90 -3.55
CA ASP A 112 -12.53 -2.87 -4.46
C ASP A 112 -13.17 -1.74 -3.65
N TRP A 113 -12.77 -0.50 -3.90
CA TRP A 113 -13.25 0.68 -3.17
C TRP A 113 -14.75 0.98 -3.38
N ARG A 114 -15.37 0.41 -4.43
CA ARG A 114 -16.80 0.58 -4.73
C ARG A 114 -17.67 -0.24 -3.79
N LEU A 115 -17.18 -1.41 -3.35
CA LEU A 115 -17.94 -2.35 -2.50
C LEU A 115 -18.23 -1.80 -1.11
N GLU A 116 -17.55 -0.73 -0.68
CA GLU A 116 -17.86 -0.01 0.56
C GLU A 116 -18.77 1.21 0.30
N GLY A 117 -20.08 0.97 0.26
CA GLY A 117 -21.14 1.98 0.15
C GLY A 117 -22.45 1.51 0.79
N SER A 118 -23.27 2.44 1.31
CA SER A 118 -24.59 2.10 1.91
C SER A 118 -25.69 1.92 0.87
N ALA A 119 -25.51 2.46 -0.34
CA ALA A 119 -26.30 2.13 -1.50
C ALA A 119 -25.69 0.89 -2.15
N GLY A 120 -26.51 -0.10 -2.51
CA GLY A 120 -26.03 -1.22 -3.33
C GLY A 120 -25.41 -0.71 -4.63
N LEU A 121 -24.50 -1.50 -5.20
CA LEU A 121 -23.88 -1.18 -6.48
C LEU A 121 -24.94 -1.16 -7.59
N SER A 122 -24.83 -0.18 -8.49
CA SER A 122 -25.48 -0.26 -9.80
C SER A 122 -24.90 -1.43 -10.61
N ASP A 123 -25.64 -1.90 -11.63
CA ASP A 123 -25.16 -2.97 -12.52
C ASP A 123 -23.81 -2.61 -13.17
N GLU A 124 -23.62 -1.35 -13.57
CA GLU A 124 -22.36 -0.87 -14.15
C GLU A 124 -21.19 -0.92 -13.14
N GLU A 125 -21.44 -0.55 -11.88
CA GLU A 125 -20.44 -0.63 -10.82
C GLU A 125 -20.11 -2.07 -10.45
N LEU A 126 -21.10 -2.97 -10.49
CA LEU A 126 -20.90 -4.40 -10.27
C LEU A 126 -20.03 -5.00 -11.37
N GLU A 127 -20.32 -4.70 -12.63
CA GLU A 127 -19.48 -5.12 -13.76
C GLU A 127 -18.06 -4.54 -13.66
N ALA A 128 -17.91 -3.28 -13.23
CA ALA A 128 -16.60 -2.68 -13.01
C ALA A 128 -15.83 -3.36 -11.88
N SER A 129 -16.52 -3.77 -10.81
CA SER A 129 -15.95 -4.54 -9.70
C SER A 129 -15.48 -5.91 -10.19
N ASN A 130 -16.27 -6.63 -10.98
CA ASN A 130 -15.88 -7.92 -11.55
C ASN A 130 -14.63 -7.79 -12.43
N ARG A 131 -14.57 -6.77 -13.30
CA ARG A 131 -13.37 -6.49 -14.11
C ARG A 131 -12.15 -6.17 -13.24
N SER A 132 -12.35 -5.45 -12.13
CA SER A 132 -11.28 -5.12 -11.18
C SER A 132 -10.72 -6.38 -10.52
N GLU A 133 -11.60 -7.31 -10.12
CA GLU A 133 -11.25 -8.61 -9.58
C GLU A 133 -10.48 -9.45 -10.61
N GLU A 134 -10.95 -9.53 -11.85
CA GLU A 134 -10.26 -10.22 -12.95
C GLU A 134 -8.86 -9.63 -13.21
N ASN A 135 -8.74 -8.31 -13.28
CA ASN A 135 -7.45 -7.62 -13.52
C ASN A 135 -6.43 -7.83 -12.39
N THR A 136 -6.90 -8.10 -11.17
CA THR A 136 -6.05 -8.29 -9.99
C THR A 136 -5.96 -9.75 -9.55
N HIS A 137 -6.61 -10.66 -10.26
CA HIS A 137 -6.74 -12.06 -9.89
C HIS A 137 -5.38 -12.75 -9.70
N GLN A 138 -4.42 -12.52 -10.59
CA GLN A 138 -3.07 -13.08 -10.45
C GLN A 138 -2.40 -12.60 -9.15
N LEU A 139 -2.49 -11.30 -8.84
CA LEU A 139 -1.92 -10.75 -7.59
C LEU A 139 -2.61 -11.35 -6.36
N TYR A 140 -3.93 -11.55 -6.42
CA TYR A 140 -4.71 -12.17 -5.35
C TYR A 140 -4.27 -13.62 -5.07
N LEU A 141 -4.11 -14.42 -6.13
CA LEU A 141 -3.63 -15.81 -6.01
C LEU A 141 -2.19 -15.88 -5.48
N GLU A 142 -1.29 -15.05 -6.00
CA GLU A 142 0.11 -14.99 -5.54
C GLU A 142 0.22 -14.64 -4.05
N ARG A 143 -0.63 -13.73 -3.56
CA ARG A 143 -0.69 -13.40 -2.14
C ARG A 143 -1.20 -14.53 -1.28
N GLN A 144 -2.28 -15.18 -1.70
CA GLN A 144 -2.77 -16.37 -1.02
C GLN A 144 -1.69 -17.45 -0.95
N LEU A 145 -1.00 -17.70 -2.07
CA LEU A 145 0.08 -18.67 -2.13
C LEU A 145 1.21 -18.28 -1.16
N PHE A 146 1.64 -17.02 -1.16
CA PHE A 146 2.66 -16.51 -0.24
C PHE A 146 2.27 -16.72 1.24
N ASP A 147 1.04 -16.39 1.61
CA ASP A 147 0.54 -16.56 2.99
C ASP A 147 0.43 -18.04 3.38
N LEU A 148 -0.05 -18.88 2.48
CA LEU A 148 -0.12 -20.34 2.69
C LEU A 148 1.28 -20.90 2.89
N LEU A 149 2.24 -20.60 2.00
CA LEU A 149 3.62 -21.05 2.11
C LEU A 149 4.27 -20.58 3.41
N ARG A 150 4.07 -19.31 3.80
CA ARG A 150 4.58 -18.78 5.07
C ARG A 150 4.03 -19.54 6.26
N ASN A 151 2.70 -19.71 6.32
CA ASN A 151 2.06 -20.37 7.46
C ASN A 151 2.40 -21.87 7.51
N ALA A 152 2.48 -22.52 6.35
CA ALA A 152 2.85 -23.93 6.23
C ALA A 152 4.31 -24.18 6.65
N ARG A 153 5.22 -23.23 6.39
CA ARG A 153 6.59 -23.24 6.94
C ARG A 153 6.55 -23.15 8.47
N LEU A 154 5.84 -22.16 9.03
CA LEU A 154 5.76 -21.95 10.48
C LEU A 154 5.22 -23.17 11.23
N VAL A 155 4.24 -23.87 10.66
CA VAL A 155 3.71 -25.12 11.25
C VAL A 155 4.77 -26.22 11.25
N ARG A 156 5.48 -26.43 10.14
CA ARG A 156 6.54 -27.46 10.06
C ARG A 156 7.72 -27.18 10.98
N GLU A 157 8.10 -25.92 11.14
CA GLU A 157 9.21 -25.51 12.02
C GLU A 157 8.95 -25.83 13.50
N ARG A 158 7.69 -26.01 13.92
CA ARG A 158 7.35 -26.47 15.28
C ARG A 158 7.77 -27.92 15.55
N GLY A 159 7.84 -28.76 14.51
CA GLY A 159 8.20 -30.18 14.62
C GLY A 159 7.13 -31.07 15.25
N GLU A 160 5.92 -30.56 15.52
CA GLU A 160 4.80 -31.32 16.11
C GLU A 160 3.98 -32.10 15.07
N PHE A 161 4.66 -32.82 14.16
CA PHE A 161 4.06 -33.39 12.94
C PHE A 161 2.82 -34.26 13.16
N GLU A 162 2.79 -35.08 14.21
CA GLU A 162 1.63 -35.93 14.52
C GLU A 162 0.40 -35.10 14.93
N LYS A 163 0.61 -34.01 15.67
CA LYS A 163 -0.49 -33.12 16.09
C LYS A 163 -0.93 -32.20 14.97
N ASP A 164 0.02 -31.75 14.15
CA ASP A 164 -0.22 -30.80 13.05
C ASP A 164 -0.55 -31.48 11.72
N ARG A 165 -0.68 -32.82 11.69
CA ARG A 165 -0.86 -33.60 10.45
C ARG A 165 -1.98 -33.07 9.58
N GLU A 166 -3.18 -32.88 10.14
CA GLU A 166 -4.35 -32.38 9.39
C GLU A 166 -4.12 -30.97 8.84
N LEU A 167 -3.43 -30.11 9.61
CA LEU A 167 -3.12 -28.75 9.21
C LEU A 167 -2.06 -28.70 8.10
N ILE A 168 -1.07 -29.60 8.16
CA ILE A 168 -0.07 -29.78 7.09
C ILE A 168 -0.76 -30.26 5.81
N GLU A 169 -1.62 -31.28 5.89
CA GLU A 169 -2.38 -31.80 4.75
C GLU A 169 -3.28 -30.71 4.13
N TYR A 170 -3.91 -29.88 4.98
CA TYR A 170 -4.69 -28.70 4.55
C TYR A 170 -3.84 -27.71 3.75
N TYR A 171 -2.69 -27.29 4.28
CA TYR A 171 -1.82 -26.35 3.58
C TYR A 171 -1.31 -26.93 2.27
N ASP A 172 -0.89 -28.20 2.25
CA ASP A 172 -0.38 -28.86 1.04
C ASP A 172 -1.43 -28.95 -0.05
N LYS A 173 -2.66 -29.29 0.33
CA LYS A 173 -3.78 -29.30 -0.61
C LYS A 173 -4.03 -27.90 -1.16
N ARG A 174 -4.09 -26.88 -0.30
CA ARG A 174 -4.42 -25.52 -0.74
C ARG A 174 -3.31 -24.90 -1.59
N ILE A 175 -2.05 -25.13 -1.26
CA ILE A 175 -0.89 -24.70 -2.05
C ILE A 175 -0.98 -25.29 -3.47
N ARG A 176 -1.23 -26.60 -3.59
CA ARG A 176 -1.40 -27.26 -4.91
C ARG A 176 -2.55 -26.67 -5.71
N GLU A 177 -3.70 -26.43 -5.08
CA GLU A 177 -4.86 -25.82 -5.75
C GLU A 177 -4.52 -24.45 -6.35
N ILE A 178 -3.85 -23.58 -5.58
CA ILE A 178 -3.49 -22.24 -6.04
C ILE A 178 -2.37 -22.28 -7.11
N GLN A 179 -1.36 -23.15 -6.95
CA GLN A 179 -0.32 -23.31 -7.98
C GLN A 179 -0.90 -23.79 -9.31
N LYS A 180 -1.89 -24.69 -9.27
CA LYS A 180 -2.62 -25.14 -10.46
C LYS A 180 -3.36 -24.00 -11.13
N GLU A 181 -4.05 -23.17 -10.35
CA GLU A 181 -4.80 -22.02 -10.86
C GLU A 181 -3.88 -20.96 -11.46
N LEU A 182 -2.71 -20.74 -10.86
CA LEU A 182 -1.64 -19.87 -11.37
C LEU A 182 -0.89 -20.46 -12.59
N GLY A 183 -1.06 -21.75 -12.89
CA GLY A 183 -0.32 -22.43 -13.96
C GLY A 183 1.17 -22.59 -13.68
N VAL A 184 1.57 -22.67 -12.41
CA VAL A 184 2.97 -22.77 -11.94
C VAL A 184 3.25 -24.12 -11.26
N GLU A 185 2.52 -25.17 -11.63
CA GLU A 185 2.82 -26.54 -11.18
C GLU A 185 4.27 -26.90 -11.56
N GLU A 186 5.07 -27.37 -10.59
CA GLU A 186 6.37 -28.03 -10.83
C GLU A 186 6.20 -29.41 -11.46
#